data_AF-A0A8J8Y400-F1
#
_entry.id   AF-A0A8J8Y400-F1
#
_cell.length_a   1.000
_cell.length_b   1.000
_cell.length_c   1.000
_cell.angle_alpha   90.00
_cell.angle_beta   90.00
_cell.angle_gamma   90.00
#
_symmetry.space_group_name_H-M   'P 1'
#
loop_
_entity.id
_entity.type
_entity.pdbx_description
1 polymer ?
#
loop_
_entity_poly.entity_id
_entity_poly.type
_entity_poly.pdbx_seq_one_letter_code
_entity_poly.pdbx_strand_id
1 'polypeptide(L)'
;MPMYQVKPYHGGGAPLRVELPTCMYRLPNVHCRSGGPAPGAGHVQEESNPSLQALESRQDDILKRLYELKAAVDGLSKMIQTPDADLDVTNIIQADEPMTLTTNVLDLNSVLGKDYGALKDIVINANPASPPLSLLVLHRLLCEHFRVLSTVHTHSSVKSVPENLLKCFGEQNKKQPRQEYQLGFTLIWKNVPKTQMKFSVQTMCPIEGEGNIARFLFSLFGQKHNAVNATLIDSWVDIAIFQLKEGSSKEKAAVFRSMNSALGKSPWLAGNELTVADVVLWSVLQQTGGCSVTVPANVQRWMRSCENLAPFNTALKLLK
;
A
#
# COMPACT_ATOMS: atom_id res chain seq x y z
N MET A 1 56.37 -32.45 18.44
CA MET A 1 55.57 -31.37 19.03
C MET A 1 54.12 -31.82 19.12
N PRO A 2 53.58 -32.07 20.32
CA PRO A 2 52.21 -32.54 20.50
C PRO A 2 51.24 -31.36 20.49
N MET A 3 50.22 -31.42 19.63
CA MET A 3 49.12 -30.43 19.61
C MET A 3 48.23 -30.61 20.84
N TYR A 4 47.84 -29.50 21.46
CA TYR A 4 46.96 -29.48 22.63
C TYR A 4 45.62 -30.18 22.33
N GLN A 5 45.34 -31.24 23.08
CA GLN A 5 44.02 -31.90 23.08
C GLN A 5 43.17 -31.27 24.18
N VAL A 6 42.06 -30.64 23.80
CA VAL A 6 41.10 -30.03 24.73
C VAL A 6 40.22 -31.14 25.32
N LYS A 7 40.18 -31.23 26.65
CA LYS A 7 39.36 -32.22 27.35
C LYS A 7 37.86 -31.87 27.20
N PRO A 8 36.99 -32.84 26.88
CA PRO A 8 35.55 -32.61 26.82
C PRO A 8 35.00 -32.25 28.20
N TYR A 9 34.04 -31.32 28.23
CA TYR A 9 33.46 -30.70 29.44
C TYR A 9 32.69 -31.65 30.38
N HIS A 10 32.60 -32.93 30.06
CA HIS A 10 31.83 -33.91 30.83
C HIS A 10 32.81 -34.98 31.31
N GLY A 11 33.20 -34.88 32.58
CA GLY A 11 34.09 -35.83 33.22
C GLY A 11 33.36 -37.13 33.54
N GLY A 12 33.97 -38.26 33.17
CA GLY A 12 33.57 -39.60 33.60
C GLY A 12 32.61 -40.29 32.64
N GLY A 13 33.00 -41.49 32.18
CA GLY A 13 32.28 -42.34 31.22
C GLY A 13 30.96 -42.93 31.72
N ALA A 14 30.03 -42.08 32.15
CA ALA A 14 28.62 -42.43 32.32
C ALA A 14 27.81 -41.69 31.24
N PRO A 15 26.92 -42.38 30.50
CA PRO A 15 26.09 -41.73 29.50
C PRO A 15 25.17 -40.72 30.17
N LEU A 16 25.14 -39.49 29.64
CA LEU A 16 24.26 -38.42 30.12
C LEU A 16 22.80 -38.86 29.99
N ARG A 17 22.15 -39.17 31.11
CA ARG A 17 20.72 -39.52 31.12
C ARG A 17 19.91 -38.23 31.20
N VAL A 18 19.59 -37.68 30.04
CA VAL A 18 18.66 -36.54 29.91
C VAL A 18 17.25 -37.10 29.78
N GLU A 19 16.38 -36.82 30.75
CA GLU A 19 14.95 -37.11 30.62
C GLU A 19 14.31 -36.05 29.71
N LEU A 20 13.94 -36.47 28.50
CA LEU A 20 13.28 -35.61 27.52
C LEU A 20 11.76 -35.68 27.71
N PRO A 21 11.03 -34.57 27.59
CA PRO A 21 9.56 -34.57 27.63
C PRO A 21 8.97 -35.43 26.49
N THR A 22 7.94 -36.20 26.80
CA THR A 22 7.29 -37.19 25.91
C THR A 22 6.49 -36.61 24.74
N CYS A 23 6.57 -35.30 24.48
CA CYS A 23 5.70 -34.60 23.53
C CYS A 23 6.37 -34.04 22.27
N MET A 24 7.64 -34.38 21.97
CA MET A 24 8.28 -33.97 20.72
C MET A 24 8.42 -35.13 19.72
N TYR A 25 8.06 -34.86 18.46
CA TYR A 25 8.09 -35.79 17.34
C TYR A 25 9.46 -36.48 17.17
N ARG A 26 9.44 -37.80 17.03
CA ARG A 26 10.63 -38.63 16.77
C ARG A 26 10.84 -38.75 15.26
N LEU A 27 11.89 -38.14 14.72
CA LEU A 27 12.29 -38.34 13.33
C LEU A 27 13.12 -39.63 13.19
N PRO A 28 12.86 -40.48 12.19
CA PRO A 28 13.67 -41.66 11.91
C PRO A 28 15.11 -41.29 11.56
N ASN A 29 16.07 -42.02 12.12
CA ASN A 29 17.49 -41.82 11.83
C ASN A 29 17.81 -42.37 10.42
N VAL A 30 18.04 -41.46 9.47
CA VAL A 30 18.36 -41.76 8.06
C VAL A 30 19.80 -42.23 7.82
N HIS A 31 20.63 -42.33 8.87
CA HIS A 31 22.03 -42.73 8.76
C HIS A 31 22.36 -44.09 9.38
N CYS A 32 21.36 -44.86 9.82
CA CYS A 32 21.58 -46.23 10.26
C CYS A 32 21.74 -47.18 9.06
N ARG A 33 22.98 -47.42 8.67
CA ARG A 33 23.38 -48.51 7.77
C ARG A 33 23.23 -49.84 8.51
N SER A 34 22.02 -50.39 8.55
CA SER A 34 21.75 -51.70 9.15
C SER A 34 21.96 -52.80 8.11
N GLY A 35 23.10 -53.49 8.21
CA GLY A 35 23.29 -54.79 7.57
C GLY A 35 22.53 -55.86 8.34
N GLY A 36 21.53 -56.47 7.70
CA GLY A 36 20.82 -57.65 8.21
C GLY A 36 19.73 -58.09 7.20
N PRO A 37 19.53 -59.40 6.97
CA PRO A 37 18.83 -59.89 5.78
C PRO A 37 17.32 -59.80 5.89
N ALA A 38 16.67 -59.50 4.76
CA ALA A 38 15.22 -59.46 4.61
C ALA A 38 14.55 -60.82 4.92
N PRO A 39 13.35 -60.80 5.52
CA PRO A 39 12.40 -61.89 5.35
C PRO A 39 11.16 -61.42 4.57
N GLY A 40 10.80 -62.23 3.57
CA GLY A 40 9.40 -62.39 3.16
C GLY A 40 8.92 -61.45 2.05
N ALA A 41 9.05 -61.91 0.82
CA ALA A 41 8.18 -61.49 -0.29
C ALA A 41 6.72 -61.86 0.04
N GLY A 42 6.03 -60.96 0.74
CA GLY A 42 4.59 -60.95 0.87
C GLY A 42 4.01 -60.00 -0.17
N HIS A 43 3.18 -60.52 -1.06
CA HIS A 43 2.37 -59.78 -2.01
C HIS A 43 1.49 -58.77 -1.22
N VAL A 44 1.95 -57.54 -1.02
CA VAL A 44 1.13 -56.44 -0.50
C VAL A 44 0.55 -55.75 -1.73
N GLN A 45 -0.76 -55.96 -1.93
CA GLN A 45 -1.59 -55.13 -2.80
C GLN A 45 -1.17 -53.67 -2.63
N GLU A 46 -0.79 -53.01 -3.73
CA GLU A 46 -0.60 -51.57 -3.79
C GLU A 46 -1.92 -50.89 -3.41
N GLU A 47 -2.12 -50.63 -2.12
CA GLU A 47 -3.05 -49.60 -1.69
C GLU A 47 -2.48 -48.28 -2.16
N SER A 48 -3.05 -47.78 -3.26
CA SER A 48 -2.75 -46.47 -3.83
C SER A 48 -2.81 -45.43 -2.72
N ASN A 49 -1.66 -44.89 -2.33
CA ASN A 49 -1.56 -43.87 -1.29
C ASN A 49 -2.49 -42.69 -1.67
N PRO A 50 -3.50 -42.35 -0.85
CA PRO A 50 -4.48 -41.31 -1.21
C PRO A 50 -3.82 -39.93 -1.38
N SER A 51 -2.67 -39.71 -0.75
CA SER A 51 -1.83 -38.52 -0.95
C SER A 51 -1.19 -38.46 -2.34
N LEU A 52 -0.83 -39.61 -2.93
CA LEU A 52 -0.26 -39.71 -4.27
C LEU A 52 -1.34 -39.47 -5.34
N GLN A 53 -2.54 -40.05 -5.16
CA GLN A 53 -3.68 -39.79 -6.06
C GLN A 53 -4.14 -38.32 -6.02
N ALA A 54 -4.16 -37.70 -4.83
CA ALA A 54 -4.47 -36.28 -4.70
C ALA A 54 -3.42 -35.39 -5.40
N LEU A 55 -2.15 -35.81 -5.37
CA LEU A 55 -1.06 -35.09 -6.05
C LEU A 55 -1.17 -35.24 -7.57
N GLU A 56 -1.44 -36.44 -8.06
CA GLU A 56 -1.66 -36.74 -9.48
C GLU A 56 -2.85 -35.94 -10.04
N SER A 57 -4.00 -35.97 -9.35
CA SER A 57 -5.18 -35.18 -9.73
C SER A 57 -4.88 -33.68 -9.77
N ARG A 58 -4.08 -33.16 -8.83
CA ARG A 58 -3.67 -31.75 -8.85
C ARG A 58 -2.74 -31.43 -10.03
N GLN A 59 -1.85 -32.34 -10.40
CA GLN A 59 -0.96 -32.17 -11.54
C GLN A 59 -1.72 -32.16 -12.86
N ASP A 60 -2.74 -33.03 -13.00
CA ASP A 60 -3.62 -33.07 -14.17
C ASP A 60 -4.44 -31.77 -14.32
N ASP A 61 -4.98 -31.26 -13.21
CA ASP A 61 -5.71 -29.98 -13.21
C ASP A 61 -4.81 -28.80 -13.63
N ILE A 62 -3.56 -28.79 -13.20
CA ILE A 62 -2.58 -27.77 -13.59
C ILE A 62 -2.27 -27.89 -15.09
N LEU A 63 -2.05 -29.09 -15.60
CA LEU A 63 -1.80 -29.33 -17.03
C LEU A 63 -2.98 -28.85 -17.87
N LYS A 64 -4.21 -29.16 -17.46
CA LYS A 64 -5.42 -28.71 -18.16
C LYS A 64 -5.50 -27.19 -18.24
N ARG A 65 -5.28 -26.48 -17.13
CA ARG A 65 -5.26 -25.01 -17.10
C ARG A 65 -4.15 -24.43 -17.99
N LEU A 66 -2.99 -25.07 -18.05
CA LEU A 66 -1.89 -24.63 -18.91
C LEU A 66 -2.24 -24.81 -20.40
N TYR A 67 -2.93 -25.88 -20.77
CA TYR A 67 -3.41 -26.07 -22.15
C TYR A 67 -4.48 -25.03 -22.53
N GLU A 68 -5.42 -24.73 -21.63
CA GLU A 68 -6.43 -23.69 -21.84
C GLU A 68 -5.79 -22.31 -22.00
N LEU A 69 -4.82 -21.97 -21.14
CA LEU A 69 -4.10 -20.71 -21.22
C LEU A 69 -3.28 -20.61 -22.51
N LYS A 70 -2.62 -21.69 -22.92
CA LYS A 70 -1.90 -21.74 -24.20
C LYS A 70 -2.84 -21.51 -25.38
N ALA A 71 -4.01 -22.15 -25.40
CA ALA A 71 -5.00 -21.95 -26.45
C ALA A 71 -5.51 -20.50 -26.51
N ALA A 72 -5.72 -19.86 -25.35
CA ALA A 72 -6.11 -18.45 -25.27
C ALA A 72 -5.00 -17.51 -25.80
N VAL A 73 -3.74 -17.76 -25.44
CA VAL A 73 -2.60 -16.98 -25.92
C VAL A 73 -2.38 -17.17 -27.42
N ASP A 74 -2.47 -18.39 -27.92
CA ASP A 74 -2.36 -18.69 -29.35
C ASP A 74 -3.51 -18.03 -30.15
N GLY A 75 -4.72 -18.00 -29.57
CA GLY A 75 -5.87 -17.28 -30.13
C GLY A 75 -5.65 -15.77 -30.23
N LEU A 76 -5.15 -15.14 -29.16
CA LEU A 76 -4.79 -13.72 -29.15
C LEU A 76 -3.66 -13.42 -30.15
N SER A 77 -2.64 -14.28 -30.20
CA SER A 77 -1.51 -14.11 -31.11
C SER A 77 -1.93 -14.17 -32.58
N LYS A 78 -2.89 -15.04 -32.93
CA LYS A 78 -3.46 -15.10 -34.28
C LYS A 78 -4.28 -13.85 -34.62
N MET A 79 -5.03 -13.32 -33.66
CA MET A 79 -5.82 -12.10 -33.82
C MET A 79 -4.94 -10.86 -34.07
N ILE A 80 -3.74 -10.82 -33.47
CA ILE A 80 -2.76 -9.74 -33.66
C ILE A 80 -2.01 -9.87 -35.01
N GLN A 81 -1.92 -11.08 -35.57
CA GLN A 81 -1.14 -11.35 -36.80
C GLN A 81 -1.94 -11.29 -38.10
N THR A 82 -3.26 -11.11 -38.08
CA THR A 82 -4.08 -10.88 -39.28
C THR A 82 -4.24 -9.37 -39.50
N PRO A 83 -3.55 -8.75 -40.49
CA PRO A 83 -3.51 -7.30 -40.67
C PRO A 83 -4.52 -6.80 -41.70
N ASP A 84 -5.69 -7.44 -41.84
CA ASP A 84 -6.73 -7.00 -42.77
C ASP A 84 -8.13 -7.27 -42.21
N ALA A 85 -8.62 -6.30 -41.43
CA ALA A 85 -10.02 -5.95 -41.37
C ALA A 85 -10.07 -4.49 -40.91
N ASP A 86 -10.47 -3.59 -41.81
CA ASP A 86 -10.84 -2.21 -41.52
C ASP A 86 -11.79 -2.20 -40.30
N LEU A 87 -11.26 -1.86 -39.14
CA LEU A 87 -12.06 -1.61 -37.95
C LEU A 87 -12.20 -0.10 -37.83
N ASP A 88 -13.37 0.38 -38.22
CA ASP A 88 -13.84 1.76 -38.07
C ASP A 88 -13.38 2.37 -36.73
N VAL A 89 -12.47 3.35 -36.82
CA VAL A 89 -11.85 4.07 -35.69
C VAL A 89 -12.84 5.04 -35.02
N THR A 90 -14.13 4.96 -35.34
CA THR A 90 -15.19 5.84 -34.83
C THR A 90 -15.87 5.32 -33.56
N ASN A 91 -15.66 4.06 -33.16
CA ASN A 91 -16.32 3.47 -31.97
C ASN A 91 -15.43 3.34 -30.72
N ILE A 92 -14.14 3.71 -30.78
CA ILE A 92 -13.26 3.68 -29.59
C ILE A 92 -13.45 4.92 -28.69
N ILE A 93 -14.18 5.94 -29.16
CA ILE A 93 -14.41 7.19 -28.40
C ILE A 93 -15.70 7.16 -27.57
N GLN A 94 -16.52 6.09 -27.63
CA GLN A 94 -17.80 6.00 -26.90
C GLN A 94 -17.84 4.97 -25.75
N ALA A 95 -16.72 4.77 -25.05
CA ALA A 95 -16.71 4.06 -23.77
C ALA A 95 -16.09 4.88 -22.62
N ASP A 96 -15.97 6.20 -22.79
CA ASP A 96 -15.68 7.11 -21.67
C ASP A 96 -17.03 7.61 -21.12
N GLU A 97 -17.75 6.69 -20.47
CA GLU A 97 -18.77 7.08 -19.50
C GLU A 97 -18.08 7.97 -18.46
N PRO A 98 -18.61 9.16 -18.15
CA PRO A 98 -18.02 10.03 -17.15
C PRO A 98 -18.12 9.34 -15.78
N MET A 99 -17.03 8.70 -15.36
CA MET A 99 -16.88 8.19 -14.00
C MET A 99 -16.71 9.40 -13.06
N THR A 100 -17.84 10.03 -12.78
CA THR A 100 -18.06 10.67 -11.48
C THR A 100 -17.61 9.70 -10.38
N LEU A 101 -17.28 10.19 -9.17
CA LEU A 101 -17.02 9.38 -7.98
C LEU A 101 -18.29 8.58 -7.54
N THR A 102 -18.85 7.78 -8.46
CA THR A 102 -20.04 6.98 -8.32
C THR A 102 -19.60 5.54 -8.16
N THR A 103 -19.43 5.19 -6.88
CA THR A 103 -19.98 3.97 -6.28
C THR A 103 -19.79 2.66 -7.04
N ASN A 104 -18.58 2.39 -7.52
CA ASN A 104 -18.06 1.03 -7.54
C ASN A 104 -16.82 1.03 -6.63
N VAL A 105 -17.07 1.19 -5.33
CA VAL A 105 -16.04 1.00 -4.29
C VAL A 105 -15.56 -0.43 -4.47
N LEU A 106 -14.41 -0.60 -5.12
CA LEU A 106 -13.68 -1.86 -5.04
C LEU A 106 -13.58 -2.19 -3.55
N ASP A 107 -14.05 -3.38 -3.18
CA ASP A 107 -14.00 -3.85 -1.80
C ASP A 107 -12.58 -3.60 -1.28
N LEU A 108 -12.44 -2.97 -0.11
CA LEU A 108 -11.16 -2.70 0.52
C LEU A 108 -10.31 -3.98 0.64
N ASN A 109 -10.96 -5.15 0.70
CA ASN A 109 -10.30 -6.46 0.66
C ASN A 109 -9.74 -6.83 -0.72
N SER A 110 -10.29 -6.31 -1.81
CA SER A 110 -9.73 -6.47 -3.16
C SER A 110 -8.46 -5.63 -3.36
N VAL A 111 -8.42 -4.42 -2.81
CA VAL A 111 -7.25 -3.52 -2.91
C VAL A 111 -6.12 -3.98 -2.02
N LEU A 112 -6.42 -4.30 -0.76
CA LEU A 112 -5.41 -4.66 0.24
C LEU A 112 -5.18 -6.16 0.33
N GLY A 113 -5.96 -7.00 -0.33
CA GLY A 113 -5.91 -8.46 -0.16
C GLY A 113 -6.67 -8.97 1.07
N LYS A 114 -6.79 -10.30 1.16
CA LYS A 114 -7.63 -11.02 2.13
C LYS A 114 -6.97 -11.27 3.50
N ASP A 115 -5.68 -10.99 3.64
CA ASP A 115 -4.88 -11.39 4.81
C ASP A 115 -4.88 -10.40 5.97
N TYR A 116 -5.67 -9.33 5.87
CA TYR A 116 -5.74 -8.28 6.90
C TYR A 116 -7.04 -8.44 7.66
N GLY A 117 -6.97 -8.46 9.00
CA GLY A 117 -8.12 -8.66 9.88
C GLY A 117 -9.25 -7.65 9.66
N ALA A 118 -10.37 -7.86 10.37
CA ALA A 118 -11.62 -7.11 10.18
C ALA A 118 -11.47 -5.57 10.20
N LEU A 119 -10.53 -5.05 11.00
CA LEU A 119 -10.13 -3.66 10.99
C LEU A 119 -8.72 -3.53 10.43
N LYS A 120 -8.56 -2.71 9.39
CA LYS A 120 -7.26 -2.42 8.80
C LYS A 120 -6.69 -1.15 9.44
N ASP A 121 -5.75 -1.35 10.38
CA ASP A 121 -5.15 -0.26 11.17
C ASP A 121 -3.97 0.40 10.44
N ILE A 122 -4.09 1.71 10.24
CA ILE A 122 -3.09 2.63 9.72
C ILE A 122 -2.58 3.48 10.89
N VAL A 123 -1.27 3.44 11.16
CA VAL A 123 -0.63 4.27 12.19
C VAL A 123 0.38 5.19 11.53
N ILE A 124 0.17 6.50 11.63
CA ILE A 124 1.04 7.52 11.06
C ILE A 124 1.72 8.27 12.20
N ASN A 125 3.05 8.35 12.17
CA ASN A 125 3.79 9.25 13.04
C ASN A 125 4.21 10.47 12.24
N ALA A 126 3.90 11.66 12.75
CA ALA A 126 4.19 12.92 12.09
C ALA A 126 4.76 13.92 13.10
N ASN A 127 5.62 14.82 12.61
CA ASN A 127 6.19 15.87 13.42
C ASN A 127 5.21 17.06 13.49
N PRO A 128 4.80 17.52 14.68
CA PRO A 128 3.89 18.67 14.81
C PRO A 128 4.52 19.99 14.36
N ALA A 129 5.85 20.08 14.24
CA ALA A 129 6.52 21.25 13.65
C ALA A 129 6.33 21.34 12.13
N SER A 130 5.97 20.22 11.48
CA SER A 130 5.73 20.13 10.04
C SER A 130 4.52 19.21 9.79
N PRO A 131 3.31 19.63 10.19
CA PRO A 131 2.12 18.78 10.12
C PRO A 131 1.82 18.41 8.66
N PRO A 132 1.54 17.15 8.31
CA PRO A 132 1.38 16.74 6.92
C PRO A 132 -0.04 17.04 6.40
N LEU A 133 -0.26 18.22 5.82
CA LEU A 133 -1.59 18.65 5.37
C LEU A 133 -2.18 17.69 4.33
N SER A 134 -1.37 17.13 3.43
CA SER A 134 -1.86 16.19 2.41
C SER A 134 -2.53 14.97 3.03
N LEU A 135 -1.98 14.47 4.15
CA LEU A 135 -2.53 13.31 4.85
C LEU A 135 -3.80 13.67 5.65
N LEU A 136 -3.94 14.91 6.10
CA LEU A 136 -5.17 15.40 6.73
C LEU A 136 -6.30 15.56 5.71
N VAL A 137 -5.99 16.02 4.49
CA VAL A 137 -6.96 16.06 3.38
C VAL A 137 -7.39 14.64 3.01
N LEU A 138 -6.44 13.71 2.85
CA LEU A 138 -6.73 12.30 2.54
C LEU A 138 -7.54 11.62 3.63
N HIS A 139 -7.26 11.91 4.90
CA HIS A 139 -8.08 11.42 6.01
C HIS A 139 -9.55 11.83 5.85
N ARG A 140 -9.82 13.09 5.49
CA ARG A 140 -11.19 13.56 5.26
C ARG A 140 -11.84 12.87 4.06
N LEU A 141 -11.11 12.70 2.96
CA LEU A 141 -11.59 11.94 1.79
C LEU A 141 -11.91 10.48 2.15
N LEU A 142 -11.08 9.83 2.98
CA LEU A 142 -11.34 8.48 3.45
C LEU A 142 -12.59 8.40 4.32
N CYS A 143 -12.84 9.40 5.18
CA CYS A 143 -14.05 9.47 6.00
C CYS A 143 -15.34 9.65 5.18
N GLU A 144 -15.26 10.17 3.95
CA GLU A 144 -16.41 10.27 3.05
C GLU A 144 -16.79 8.92 2.42
N HIS A 145 -15.83 8.00 2.30
CA HIS A 145 -16.01 6.72 1.59
C HIS A 145 -16.03 5.50 2.52
N PHE A 146 -15.44 5.60 3.70
CA PHE A 146 -15.26 4.50 4.64
C PHE A 146 -15.66 4.91 6.06
N ARG A 147 -16.09 3.93 6.85
CA ARG A 147 -16.24 4.09 8.31
C ARG A 147 -14.85 4.08 8.96
N VAL A 148 -14.29 5.25 9.20
CA VAL A 148 -12.93 5.43 9.76
C VAL A 148 -12.96 5.72 11.26
N LEU A 149 -12.37 4.85 12.07
CA LEU A 149 -12.08 5.11 13.48
C LEU A 149 -10.80 5.95 13.58
N SER A 150 -10.94 7.22 13.94
CA SER A 150 -9.82 8.16 13.91
C SER A 150 -9.33 8.46 15.33
N THR A 151 -8.03 8.39 15.55
CA THR A 151 -7.43 8.67 16.87
C THR A 151 -6.19 9.53 16.75
N VAL A 152 -5.99 10.41 17.73
CA VAL A 152 -4.81 11.29 17.82
C VAL A 152 -4.11 11.02 19.15
N HIS A 153 -2.81 10.80 19.10
CA HIS A 153 -1.95 10.62 20.26
C HIS A 153 -0.74 11.55 20.20
N THR A 154 -0.14 11.80 21.35
CA THR A 154 1.14 12.53 21.46
C THR A 154 2.18 11.59 22.04
N HIS A 155 3.29 11.42 21.35
CA HIS A 155 4.42 10.64 21.83
C HIS A 155 5.29 11.45 22.79
N SER A 156 5.93 10.80 23.75
CA SER A 156 6.77 11.43 24.79
C SER A 156 7.94 12.26 24.25
N SER A 157 8.34 12.04 22.99
CA SER A 157 9.40 12.83 22.33
C SER A 157 8.96 14.24 21.94
N VAL A 158 7.68 14.58 22.07
CA VAL A 158 7.13 15.92 21.89
C VAL A 158 6.54 16.41 23.21
N LYS A 159 6.96 17.59 23.66
CA LYS A 159 6.52 18.15 24.95
C LYS A 159 5.16 18.84 24.89
N SER A 160 4.89 19.55 23.80
CA SER A 160 3.65 20.30 23.60
C SER A 160 3.24 20.23 22.14
N VAL A 161 1.94 20.04 21.91
CA VAL A 161 1.31 20.00 20.58
C VAL A 161 0.19 21.04 20.58
N PRO A 162 0.11 21.92 19.58
CA PRO A 162 -0.99 22.87 19.42
C PRO A 162 -2.37 22.21 19.49
N GLU A 163 -3.35 22.88 20.09
CA GLU A 163 -4.69 22.31 20.34
C GLU A 163 -5.43 21.94 19.05
N ASN A 164 -5.30 22.75 18.00
CA ASN A 164 -5.83 22.48 16.67
C ASN A 164 -5.30 21.17 16.08
N LEU A 165 -4.02 20.85 16.33
CA LEU A 165 -3.40 19.59 15.91
C LEU A 165 -3.83 18.40 16.78
N LEU A 166 -4.07 18.61 18.08
CA LEU A 166 -4.63 17.57 18.95
C LEU A 166 -6.07 17.20 18.57
N LYS A 167 -6.84 18.18 18.08
CA LYS A 167 -8.24 18.04 17.67
C LYS A 167 -8.42 17.94 16.15
N CYS A 168 -7.38 17.59 15.39
CA CYS A 168 -7.43 17.63 13.92
C CYS A 168 -8.47 16.68 13.31
N PHE A 169 -8.89 15.62 14.02
CA PHE A 169 -9.96 14.72 13.58
C PHE A 169 -11.33 15.04 14.20
N GLY A 170 -11.45 16.13 14.97
CA GLY A 170 -12.66 16.49 15.71
C GLY A 170 -12.94 15.58 16.91
N GLU A 171 -14.08 15.78 17.56
CA GLU A 171 -14.52 14.97 18.69
C GLU A 171 -14.96 13.58 18.22
N GLN A 172 -14.28 12.55 18.73
CA GLN A 172 -14.62 11.16 18.41
C GLN A 172 -15.84 10.71 19.21
N ASN A 173 -16.91 10.36 18.50
CA ASN A 173 -18.09 9.77 19.12
C ASN A 173 -17.79 8.29 19.42
N LYS A 174 -17.22 8.01 20.61
CA LYS A 174 -16.78 6.67 21.05
C LYS A 174 -17.92 5.65 21.29
N LYS A 175 -19.09 5.86 20.70
CA LYS A 175 -20.29 5.07 21.00
C LYS A 175 -20.39 3.77 20.20
N GLN A 176 -19.72 3.69 19.05
CA GLN A 176 -19.77 2.51 18.19
C GLN A 176 -18.67 1.50 18.53
N PRO A 177 -18.96 0.19 18.48
CA PRO A 177 -17.95 -0.86 18.68
C PRO A 177 -16.93 -0.85 17.54
N ARG A 178 -15.68 -1.17 17.90
CA ARG A 178 -14.53 -1.14 16.97
C ARG A 178 -14.73 -1.98 15.69
N GLN A 179 -15.54 -3.04 15.79
CA GLN A 179 -15.82 -3.98 14.70
C GLN A 179 -16.69 -3.40 13.58
N GLU A 180 -17.38 -2.28 13.81
CA GLU A 180 -18.21 -1.62 12.80
C GLU A 180 -17.40 -0.74 11.83
N TYR A 181 -16.16 -0.39 12.22
CA TYR A 181 -15.26 0.41 11.40
C TYR A 181 -14.52 -0.45 10.38
N GLN A 182 -14.27 0.12 9.20
CA GLN A 182 -13.52 -0.52 8.12
C GLN A 182 -12.03 -0.19 8.19
N LEU A 183 -11.71 1.03 8.63
CA LEU A 183 -10.35 1.54 8.74
C LEU A 183 -10.09 2.09 10.13
N GLY A 184 -8.96 1.74 10.73
CA GLY A 184 -8.41 2.44 11.88
C GLY A 184 -7.38 3.45 11.40
N PHE A 185 -7.52 4.72 11.77
CA PHE A 185 -6.60 5.79 11.39
C PHE A 185 -6.05 6.46 12.64
N THR A 186 -4.81 6.12 13.00
CA THR A 186 -4.14 6.62 14.20
C THR A 186 -3.03 7.59 13.81
N LEU A 187 -3.16 8.86 14.21
CA LEU A 187 -2.11 9.87 14.07
C LEU A 187 -1.38 10.03 15.40
N ILE A 188 -0.05 9.90 15.37
CA ILE A 188 0.81 10.07 16.53
C ILE A 188 1.73 11.27 16.27
N TRP A 189 1.53 12.35 17.01
CA TRP A 189 2.47 13.47 17.02
C TRP A 189 3.76 13.04 17.70
N LYS A 190 4.84 12.93 16.92
CA LYS A 190 6.12 12.39 17.34
C LYS A 190 7.24 13.21 16.71
N ASN A 191 8.31 13.45 17.45
CA ASN A 191 9.52 14.05 16.89
C ASN A 191 10.22 13.02 15.98
N VAL A 192 9.88 13.04 14.70
CA VAL A 192 10.46 12.21 13.63
C VAL A 192 11.02 13.13 12.53
N PRO A 193 12.11 12.73 11.86
CA PRO A 193 12.70 13.53 10.78
C PRO A 193 11.86 13.47 9.49
N LYS A 194 11.17 12.36 9.24
CA LYS A 194 10.25 12.16 8.13
C LYS A 194 8.95 11.55 8.63
N THR A 195 7.82 11.95 8.05
CA THR A 195 6.53 11.31 8.31
C THR A 195 6.62 9.83 7.95
N GLN A 196 6.13 8.97 8.83
CA GLN A 196 6.25 7.52 8.71
C GLN A 196 4.91 6.84 8.99
N MET A 197 4.56 5.85 8.18
CA MET A 197 3.37 5.04 8.35
C MET A 197 3.75 3.60 8.67
N LYS A 198 2.96 2.96 9.53
CA LYS A 198 2.92 1.52 9.71
C LYS A 198 1.51 1.04 9.41
N PHE A 199 1.40 0.00 8.59
CA PHE A 199 0.15 -0.66 8.30
C PHE A 199 0.20 -2.06 8.90
N SER A 200 -0.78 -2.44 9.73
CA SER A 200 -0.79 -3.70 10.47
C SER A 200 0.55 -3.97 11.21
N VAL A 201 0.72 -3.31 12.36
CA VAL A 201 1.97 -3.07 13.11
C VAL A 201 2.91 -4.29 13.31
N GLN A 202 2.41 -5.52 13.17
CA GLN A 202 3.16 -6.75 13.42
C GLN A 202 3.99 -7.24 12.22
N THR A 203 3.71 -6.86 10.98
CA THR A 203 4.27 -7.55 9.80
C THR A 203 4.95 -6.66 8.74
N MET A 204 4.82 -5.33 8.82
CA MET A 204 5.31 -4.43 7.75
C MET A 204 6.50 -3.57 8.16
N CYS A 205 7.42 -3.34 7.23
CA CYS A 205 8.42 -2.28 7.35
C CYS A 205 7.74 -0.90 7.33
N PRO A 206 8.24 0.10 8.09
CA PRO A 206 7.68 1.44 8.05
C PRO A 206 7.81 2.06 6.66
N ILE A 207 6.72 2.65 6.15
CA ILE A 207 6.74 3.46 4.93
C ILE A 207 7.10 4.89 5.32
N GLU A 208 8.20 5.41 4.81
CA GLU A 208 8.64 6.78 5.05
C GLU A 208 8.30 7.71 3.89
N GLY A 209 8.05 8.98 4.22
CA GLY A 209 7.79 10.05 3.26
C GLY A 209 6.31 10.31 3.05
N GLU A 210 5.92 11.58 3.16
CA GLU A 210 4.53 12.04 3.03
C GLU A 210 3.91 11.63 1.68
N GLY A 211 4.63 11.78 0.57
CA GLY A 211 4.15 11.39 -0.76
C GLY A 211 3.87 9.89 -0.90
N ASN A 212 4.70 9.03 -0.32
CA ASN A 212 4.50 7.57 -0.37
C ASN A 212 3.28 7.15 0.43
N ILE A 213 3.09 7.74 1.61
CA ILE A 213 1.91 7.51 2.44
C ILE A 213 0.66 8.03 1.72
N ALA A 214 0.75 9.19 1.08
CA ALA A 214 -0.36 9.76 0.32
C ALA A 214 -0.81 8.86 -0.84
N ARG A 215 0.14 8.31 -1.62
CA ARG A 215 -0.13 7.33 -2.67
C ARG A 215 -0.89 6.13 -2.13
N PHE A 216 -0.37 5.52 -1.06
CA PHE A 216 -1.02 4.37 -0.42
C PHE A 216 -2.46 4.68 0.01
N LEU A 217 -2.69 5.80 0.70
CA LEU A 217 -4.02 6.17 1.19
C LEU A 217 -5.01 6.43 0.04
N PHE A 218 -4.57 7.10 -1.02
CA PHE A 218 -5.44 7.39 -2.16
C PHE A 218 -5.74 6.13 -2.98
N SER A 219 -4.79 5.18 -3.08
CA SER A 219 -5.03 3.89 -3.73
C SER A 219 -6.14 3.07 -3.05
N LEU A 220 -6.49 3.35 -1.80
CA LEU A 220 -7.61 2.69 -1.11
C LEU A 220 -8.97 2.94 -1.79
N PHE A 221 -9.10 4.02 -2.57
CA PHE A 221 -10.31 4.28 -3.35
C PHE A 221 -10.43 3.36 -4.58
N GLY A 222 -9.38 2.62 -4.95
CA GLY A 222 -9.42 1.62 -6.00
C GLY A 222 -9.49 2.16 -7.43
N GLN A 223 -9.22 3.46 -7.63
CA GLN A 223 -9.14 4.03 -8.98
C GLN A 223 -8.03 3.36 -9.79
N LYS A 224 -8.37 2.86 -10.97
CA LYS A 224 -7.42 2.21 -11.88
C LYS A 224 -6.98 3.21 -12.93
N HIS A 225 -5.68 3.30 -13.15
CA HIS A 225 -5.09 4.11 -14.21
C HIS A 225 -4.25 3.21 -15.13
N ASN A 226 -4.14 3.58 -16.40
CA ASN A 226 -3.15 2.97 -17.27
C ASN A 226 -1.72 3.32 -16.79
N ALA A 227 -0.71 2.59 -17.29
CA ALA A 227 0.67 2.75 -16.83
C ALA A 227 1.20 4.19 -17.01
N VAL A 228 0.80 4.88 -18.09
CA VAL A 228 1.23 6.25 -18.39
C VAL A 228 0.67 7.22 -17.36
N ASN A 229 -0.64 7.19 -17.12
CA ASN A 229 -1.31 8.08 -16.17
C ASN A 229 -0.89 7.79 -14.73
N ALA A 230 -0.74 6.52 -14.34
CA ALA A 230 -0.22 6.15 -13.01
C ALA A 230 1.17 6.76 -12.78
N THR A 231 2.07 6.62 -13.75
CA THR A 231 3.43 7.18 -13.66
C THR A 231 3.42 8.71 -13.65
N LEU A 232 2.52 9.34 -14.42
CA LEU A 232 2.37 10.79 -14.42
C LEU A 232 1.88 11.33 -13.07
N ILE A 233 0.91 10.65 -12.45
CA ILE A 233 0.43 10.96 -11.10
C ILE A 233 1.59 10.89 -10.10
N ASP A 234 2.37 9.80 -10.14
CA ASP A 234 3.52 9.63 -9.26
C ASP A 234 4.59 10.70 -9.48
N SER A 235 4.87 11.06 -10.72
CA SER A 235 5.80 12.13 -11.07
C SER A 235 5.38 13.48 -10.48
N TRP A 236 4.09 13.81 -10.52
CA TRP A 236 3.58 15.03 -9.89
C TRP A 236 3.71 15.03 -8.36
N VAL A 237 3.49 13.88 -7.72
CA VAL A 237 3.72 13.74 -6.27
C VAL A 237 5.20 13.97 -5.93
N ASP A 238 6.13 13.43 -6.72
CA ASP A 238 7.56 13.65 -6.51
C ASP A 238 7.97 15.11 -6.76
N ILE A 239 7.42 15.76 -7.80
CA ILE A 239 7.61 17.20 -8.04
C ILE A 239 7.16 18.01 -6.83
N ALA A 240 6.00 17.69 -6.25
CA ALA A 240 5.49 18.38 -5.07
C ALA A 240 6.43 18.24 -3.87
N ILE A 241 6.87 17.01 -3.56
CA ILE A 241 7.67 16.74 -2.37
C ILE A 241 9.13 17.22 -2.52
N PHE A 242 9.76 17.00 -3.68
CA PHE A 242 11.20 17.20 -3.83
C PHE A 242 11.57 18.52 -4.52
N GLN A 243 10.73 19.05 -5.42
CA GLN A 243 11.04 20.30 -6.14
C GLN A 243 10.27 21.50 -5.60
N LEU A 244 9.02 21.31 -5.19
CA LEU A 244 8.18 22.42 -4.75
C LEU A 244 8.33 22.73 -3.25
N LYS A 245 8.31 21.70 -2.40
CA LYS A 245 8.39 21.85 -0.93
C LYS A 245 9.72 22.44 -0.48
N GLU A 246 10.82 21.91 -1.01
CA GLU A 246 12.18 22.24 -0.60
C GLU A 246 12.97 23.06 -1.64
N GLY A 247 12.38 23.33 -2.81
CA GLY A 247 13.09 24.01 -3.90
C GLY A 247 13.20 25.53 -3.76
N SER A 248 14.15 26.07 -4.50
CA SER A 248 14.39 27.50 -4.71
C SER A 248 13.26 28.19 -5.47
N SER A 249 13.20 29.53 -5.44
CA SER A 249 12.22 30.30 -6.21
C SER A 249 12.26 30.00 -7.72
N LYS A 250 13.42 29.64 -8.27
CA LYS A 250 13.58 29.27 -9.69
C LYS A 250 12.92 27.92 -9.98
N GLU A 251 13.10 26.93 -9.11
CA GLU A 251 12.47 25.61 -9.21
C GLU A 251 10.96 25.74 -9.03
N LYS A 252 10.50 26.48 -8.02
CA LYS A 252 9.06 26.77 -7.82
C LYS A 252 8.43 27.44 -9.05
N ALA A 253 9.13 28.39 -9.68
CA ALA A 253 8.66 29.01 -10.92
C ALA A 253 8.61 28.03 -12.10
N ALA A 254 9.54 27.08 -12.19
CA ALA A 254 9.50 26.02 -13.19
C ALA A 254 8.30 25.09 -12.97
N VAL A 255 8.05 24.68 -11.72
CA VAL A 255 6.88 23.88 -11.34
C VAL A 255 5.59 24.59 -11.75
N PHE A 256 5.43 25.88 -11.43
CA PHE A 256 4.25 26.66 -11.83
C PHE A 256 4.05 26.73 -13.35
N ARG A 257 5.12 26.84 -14.15
CA ARG A 257 5.01 26.79 -15.61
C ARG A 257 4.50 25.43 -16.10
N SER A 258 5.06 24.35 -15.57
CA SER A 258 4.62 22.99 -15.91
C SER A 258 3.17 22.74 -15.52
N MET A 259 2.77 23.14 -14.32
CA MET A 259 1.38 23.03 -13.86
C MET A 259 0.44 23.84 -14.75
N ASN A 260 0.78 25.08 -15.07
CA ASN A 260 -0.07 25.94 -15.89
C ASN A 260 -0.28 25.37 -17.30
N SER A 261 0.73 24.68 -17.85
CA SER A 261 0.62 23.98 -19.12
C SER A 261 -0.29 22.76 -19.03
N ALA A 262 -0.13 21.92 -17.99
CA ALA A 262 -0.97 20.73 -17.77
C ALA A 262 -2.43 21.11 -17.53
N LEU A 263 -2.68 22.05 -16.60
CA LEU A 263 -4.02 22.56 -16.25
C LEU A 263 -4.67 23.41 -17.34
N GLY A 264 -3.92 23.76 -18.39
CA GLY A 264 -4.48 24.35 -19.60
C GLY A 264 -5.15 23.31 -20.51
N LYS A 265 -4.84 22.02 -20.33
CA LYS A 265 -5.34 20.90 -21.14
C LYS A 265 -6.43 20.10 -20.42
N SER A 266 -6.39 20.05 -19.09
CA SER A 266 -7.31 19.28 -18.26
C SER A 266 -7.64 20.01 -16.95
N PRO A 267 -8.78 19.71 -16.30
CA PRO A 267 -9.18 20.38 -15.06
C PRO A 267 -8.30 20.03 -13.85
N TRP A 268 -7.68 18.83 -13.85
CA TRP A 268 -6.77 18.35 -12.82
C TRP A 268 -5.39 18.02 -13.41
N LEU A 269 -4.38 17.87 -12.55
CA LEU A 269 -2.98 17.75 -12.97
C LEU A 269 -2.69 16.53 -13.86
N ALA A 270 -3.45 15.45 -13.67
CA ALA A 270 -3.27 14.18 -14.38
C ALA A 270 -4.48 13.77 -15.24
N GLY A 271 -5.44 14.69 -15.48
CA GLY A 271 -6.57 14.43 -16.36
C GLY A 271 -7.88 15.05 -15.89
N ASN A 272 -8.98 14.32 -16.11
CA ASN A 272 -10.34 14.81 -15.89
C ASN A 272 -10.84 14.61 -14.45
N GLU A 273 -10.12 13.84 -13.64
CA GLU A 273 -10.49 13.51 -12.26
C GLU A 273 -9.41 13.94 -11.27
N LEU A 274 -9.84 14.21 -10.03
CA LEU A 274 -8.97 14.46 -8.89
C LEU A 274 -8.11 13.23 -8.62
N THR A 275 -6.81 13.42 -8.44
CA THR A 275 -5.88 12.34 -8.06
C THR A 275 -5.05 12.72 -6.84
N VAL A 276 -4.24 11.78 -6.33
CA VAL A 276 -3.28 12.07 -5.25
C VAL A 276 -2.27 13.17 -5.62
N ALA A 277 -1.97 13.34 -6.92
CA ALA A 277 -1.12 14.43 -7.40
C ALA A 277 -1.68 15.79 -6.99
N ASP A 278 -2.98 15.99 -7.19
CA ASP A 278 -3.66 17.24 -6.85
C ASP A 278 -3.67 17.47 -5.34
N VAL A 279 -3.97 16.43 -4.55
CA VAL A 279 -4.01 16.51 -3.09
C VAL A 279 -2.66 16.91 -2.50
N VAL A 280 -1.59 16.22 -2.90
CA VAL A 280 -0.24 16.46 -2.37
C VAL A 280 0.27 17.82 -2.82
N LEU A 281 0.15 18.14 -4.11
CA LEU A 281 0.71 19.37 -4.66
C LEU A 281 -0.01 20.60 -4.12
N TRP A 282 -1.35 20.57 -4.01
CA TRP A 282 -2.11 21.65 -3.38
C TRP A 282 -1.70 21.84 -1.93
N SER A 283 -1.57 20.74 -1.18
CA SER A 283 -1.20 20.80 0.23
C SER A 283 0.18 21.42 0.44
N VAL A 284 1.16 21.05 -0.39
CA VAL A 284 2.50 21.65 -0.36
C VAL A 284 2.44 23.15 -0.67
N LEU A 285 1.61 23.59 -1.62
CA LEU A 285 1.44 25.02 -1.92
C LEU A 285 0.88 25.81 -0.74
N GLN A 286 -0.07 25.26 0.00
CA GLN A 286 -0.62 25.93 1.18
C GLN A 286 0.40 26.07 2.31
N GLN A 287 1.32 25.11 2.43
CA GLN A 287 2.29 25.06 3.52
C GLN A 287 3.60 25.80 3.23
N THR A 288 3.96 25.94 1.95
CA THR A 288 5.18 26.64 1.56
C THR A 288 5.09 28.16 1.67
N GLY A 289 3.92 28.70 2.06
CA GLY A 289 3.65 30.12 2.17
C GLY A 289 3.65 30.79 0.79
N GLY A 290 2.85 31.84 0.60
CA GLY A 290 2.71 32.55 -0.67
C GLY A 290 4.06 32.77 -1.34
N CYS A 291 4.29 32.03 -2.43
CA CYS A 291 5.54 32.10 -3.17
C CYS A 291 5.72 33.55 -3.63
N SER A 292 6.94 34.10 -3.57
CA SER A 292 7.24 35.40 -4.21
C SER A 292 7.06 35.36 -5.73
N VAL A 293 6.66 34.22 -6.27
CA VAL A 293 6.43 33.91 -7.66
C VAL A 293 4.95 34.10 -7.98
N THR A 294 4.67 34.90 -8.99
CA THR A 294 3.32 35.11 -9.51
C THR A 294 2.66 33.79 -9.90
N VAL A 295 1.51 33.49 -9.30
CA VAL A 295 0.75 32.26 -9.58
C VAL A 295 0.01 32.41 -10.93
N PRO A 296 0.25 31.53 -11.92
CA PRO A 296 -0.41 31.59 -13.22
C PRO A 296 -1.94 31.33 -13.17
N ALA A 297 -2.67 31.80 -14.19
CA ALA A 297 -4.14 31.78 -14.18
C ALA A 297 -4.77 30.38 -14.06
N ASN A 298 -4.25 29.37 -14.78
CA ASN A 298 -4.81 28.01 -14.70
C ASN A 298 -4.56 27.40 -13.31
N VAL A 299 -3.40 27.70 -12.71
CA VAL A 299 -3.05 27.27 -11.35
C VAL A 299 -3.97 27.94 -10.33
N GLN A 300 -4.24 29.25 -10.44
CA GLN A 300 -5.18 29.95 -9.56
C GLN A 300 -6.58 29.33 -9.64
N ARG A 301 -7.06 28.99 -10.84
CA ARG A 301 -8.36 28.33 -11.03
C ARG A 301 -8.37 26.97 -10.34
N TRP A 302 -7.38 26.13 -10.59
CA TRP A 302 -7.26 24.81 -9.98
C TRP A 302 -7.13 24.87 -8.45
N MET A 303 -6.40 25.85 -7.89
CA MET A 303 -6.31 26.05 -6.44
C MET A 303 -7.68 26.31 -5.81
N ARG A 304 -8.51 27.14 -6.47
CA ARG A 304 -9.90 27.37 -6.04
C ARG A 304 -10.76 26.13 -6.20
N SER A 305 -10.60 25.37 -7.29
CA SER A 305 -11.30 24.09 -7.47
C SER A 305 -10.99 23.11 -6.34
N CYS A 306 -9.72 23.00 -5.93
CA CYS A 306 -9.32 22.20 -4.77
C CYS A 306 -9.94 22.73 -3.47
N GLU A 307 -9.84 24.04 -3.21
CA GLU A 307 -10.33 24.65 -1.95
C GLU A 307 -11.87 24.65 -1.84
N ASN A 308 -12.59 24.54 -2.96
CA ASN A 308 -14.03 24.36 -2.98
C ASN A 308 -14.48 22.97 -2.51
N LEU A 309 -13.58 21.98 -2.49
CA LEU A 309 -13.88 20.65 -1.95
C LEU A 309 -13.81 20.70 -0.41
N ALA A 310 -14.87 20.21 0.25
CA ALA A 310 -14.98 20.22 1.70
C ALA A 310 -13.80 19.55 2.44
N PRO A 311 -13.24 18.41 1.98
CA PRO A 311 -12.04 17.80 2.58
C PRO A 311 -10.82 18.73 2.64
N PHE A 312 -10.60 19.50 1.58
CA PHE A 312 -9.46 20.40 1.45
C PHE A 312 -9.60 21.61 2.38
N ASN A 313 -10.74 22.30 2.30
CA ASN A 313 -11.00 23.50 3.09
C ASN A 313 -11.00 23.20 4.59
N THR A 314 -11.70 22.13 4.99
CA THR A 314 -11.78 21.71 6.38
C THR A 314 -10.41 21.35 6.94
N ALA A 315 -9.59 20.62 6.18
CA ALA A 315 -8.24 20.26 6.60
C ALA A 315 -7.34 21.50 6.74
N LEU A 316 -7.39 22.44 5.78
CA LEU A 316 -6.57 23.65 5.83
C LEU A 316 -6.92 24.56 7.02
N LYS A 317 -8.20 24.67 7.38
CA LYS A 317 -8.64 25.41 8.57
C LYS A 317 -8.04 24.89 9.87
N LEU A 318 -7.66 23.62 9.93
CA LEU A 318 -7.05 23.02 11.12
C LEU A 318 -5.57 23.39 11.29
N LEU A 319 -4.90 23.93 10.26
CA LEU A 319 -3.51 24.40 10.36
C LEU A 319 -3.40 25.90 10.63
N LYS A 320 -4.51 26.64 10.59
CA LYS A 320 -4.55 28.08 10.85
C LYS A 320 -4.78 28.38 12.33
#